data_AF-A0A9W7YLU9-F1
#
_entry.id   AF-A0A9W7YLU9-F1
#
_cell.length_a   1.000
_cell.length_b   1.000
_cell.length_c   1.000
_cell.angle_alpha   90.00
_cell.angle_beta   90.00
_cell.angle_gamma   90.00
#
_symmetry.space_group_name_H-M   'P 1'
#
loop_
_entity.id
_entity.type
_entity.pdbx_description
1 polymer ?
#
loop_
_entity_poly.entity_id
_entity_poly.type
_entity_poly.pdbx_seq_one_letter_code
_entity_poly.pdbx_strand_id
1 'polypeptide(L)'
;MLGQSGSTPQEMFWDAIEELSDEMYNERKQLESAMRSHNFHMHVDTAFDKVCEFAQSHCKIDAKHMDYIYEQLVIKCKRREEEDDERKQRHKRRLLDTFKYALYDLCPELTPDSKWDTECARISRMAEYKALDENACREVFDQVIERTKERAERKRRDSGSKRERSPDAGAADKRSKHGVDKCEDRGSSDLEEGEMVG
;
A
#
# COMPACT_ATOMS: atom_id res chain seq x y z
N MET A 1 10.13 60.70 -4.31
CA MET A 1 10.82 60.04 -5.43
C MET A 1 10.01 58.82 -5.80
N LEU A 2 9.35 58.85 -6.96
CA LEU A 2 8.54 57.74 -7.44
C LEU A 2 9.50 56.67 -7.97
N GLY A 3 9.94 55.78 -7.09
CA GLY A 3 10.61 54.56 -7.50
C GLY A 3 9.61 53.76 -8.32
N GLN A 4 9.88 53.56 -9.60
CA GLN A 4 9.16 52.55 -10.35
C GLN A 4 9.48 51.21 -9.70
N SER A 5 8.58 50.74 -8.83
CA SER A 5 8.46 49.33 -8.48
C SER A 5 7.89 48.60 -9.69
N GLY A 6 8.66 48.60 -10.78
CA GLY A 6 8.41 47.75 -11.93
C GLY A 6 9.01 46.37 -11.66
N SER A 7 8.39 45.34 -12.24
CA SER A 7 8.88 43.97 -12.15
C SER A 7 10.36 43.91 -12.56
N THR A 8 11.15 43.17 -11.81
CA THR A 8 12.55 42.94 -12.14
C THR A 8 12.63 42.17 -13.48
N PRO A 9 13.69 42.35 -14.29
CA PRO A 9 13.88 41.55 -15.50
C PRO A 9 13.88 40.04 -15.24
N GLN A 10 14.26 39.64 -14.02
CA GLN A 10 14.17 38.25 -13.55
C GLN A 10 12.72 37.81 -13.33
N GLU A 11 11.90 38.62 -12.67
CA GLU A 11 10.46 38.33 -12.50
C GLU A 11 9.78 38.20 -13.87
N MET A 12 10.03 39.11 -14.81
CA MET A 12 9.47 39.01 -16.17
C MET A 12 9.90 37.72 -16.90
N PHE A 13 11.12 37.22 -16.64
CA PHE A 13 11.58 35.95 -17.21
C PHE A 13 10.82 34.76 -16.62
N TRP A 14 10.59 34.77 -15.31
CA TRP A 14 9.78 33.73 -14.65
C TRP A 14 8.32 33.79 -15.09
N ASP A 15 7.73 34.98 -15.20
CA ASP A 15 6.36 35.17 -15.69
C ASP A 15 6.18 34.58 -17.10
N ALA A 16 7.14 34.82 -18.00
CA ALA A 16 7.10 34.27 -19.36
C ALA A 16 7.25 32.73 -19.40
N ILE A 17 8.07 32.16 -18.49
CA ILE A 17 8.19 30.70 -18.35
C ILE A 17 6.90 30.10 -17.79
N GLU A 18 6.30 30.76 -16.80
CA GLU A 18 5.05 30.32 -16.18
C GLU A 18 3.92 30.34 -17.20
N GLU A 19 3.77 31.42 -17.98
CA GLU A 19 2.76 31.52 -19.03
C GLU A 19 2.90 30.38 -20.06
N LEU A 20 4.12 30.10 -20.54
CA LEU A 20 4.38 29.00 -21.47
C LEU A 20 4.07 27.63 -20.84
N SER A 21 4.41 27.46 -19.56
CA SER A 21 4.16 26.22 -18.83
C SER A 21 2.65 25.99 -18.61
N ASP A 22 1.92 27.06 -18.32
CA ASP A 22 0.48 27.05 -18.12
C ASP A 22 -0.27 26.75 -19.43
N GLU A 23 0.18 27.32 -20.55
CA GLU A 23 -0.34 26.97 -21.88
C GLU A 23 -0.23 25.46 -22.14
N MET A 24 0.97 24.90 -21.94
CA MET A 24 1.22 23.47 -22.12
C MET A 24 0.38 22.61 -21.15
N TYR A 25 0.25 23.03 -19.89
CA TYR A 25 -0.57 22.32 -18.90
C TYR A 25 -2.06 22.35 -19.28
N ASN A 26 -2.55 23.48 -19.78
CA ASN A 26 -3.91 23.64 -20.26
C ASN A 26 -4.19 22.78 -21.49
N GLU A 27 -3.27 22.72 -22.46
CA GLU A 27 -3.38 21.83 -23.62
C GLU A 27 -3.43 20.36 -23.21
N ARG A 28 -2.55 19.94 -22.29
CA ARG A 28 -2.60 18.59 -21.69
C ARG A 28 -3.96 18.31 -21.06
N LYS A 29 -4.48 19.24 -20.26
CA LYS A 29 -5.76 19.07 -19.56
C LYS A 29 -6.93 18.96 -20.54
N GLN A 30 -6.91 19.72 -21.63
CA GLN A 30 -7.89 19.59 -22.71
C GLN A 30 -7.84 18.20 -23.35
N LEU A 31 -6.64 17.69 -23.66
CA LEU A 31 -6.47 16.33 -24.20
C LEU A 31 -6.99 15.27 -23.24
N GLU A 32 -6.62 15.35 -21.96
CA GLU A 32 -7.09 14.40 -20.94
C GLU A 32 -8.63 14.45 -20.74
N SER A 33 -9.23 15.63 -20.94
CA SER A 33 -10.69 15.82 -20.88
C SER A 33 -11.38 15.22 -22.11
N ALA A 34 -10.81 15.43 -23.31
CA ALA A 34 -11.29 14.83 -24.54
C ALA A 34 -11.19 13.30 -24.49
N MET A 35 -10.05 12.76 -24.04
CA MET A 35 -9.88 11.31 -23.86
C MET A 35 -10.92 10.72 -22.90
N ARG A 36 -11.22 11.42 -21.79
CA ARG A 36 -12.29 11.00 -20.86
C ARG A 36 -13.68 11.05 -21.51
N SER A 37 -13.97 12.09 -22.26
CA SER A 37 -15.28 12.28 -22.91
C SER A 37 -15.54 11.23 -24.00
N HIS A 38 -14.49 10.79 -24.68
CA HIS A 38 -14.56 9.77 -25.73
C HIS A 38 -14.24 8.34 -25.24
N ASN A 39 -14.06 8.13 -23.92
CA ASN A 39 -13.66 6.85 -23.32
C ASN A 39 -12.41 6.24 -23.98
N PHE A 40 -11.47 7.08 -24.41
CA PHE A 40 -10.22 6.62 -25.00
C PHE A 40 -9.30 6.08 -23.91
N HIS A 41 -9.14 4.76 -23.87
CA HIS A 41 -8.22 4.09 -22.96
C HIS A 41 -6.85 3.96 -23.62
N MET A 42 -5.94 4.83 -23.19
CA MET A 42 -4.55 4.75 -23.59
C MET A 42 -3.82 3.74 -22.68
N HIS A 43 -3.10 2.81 -23.31
CA HIS A 43 -2.18 1.87 -22.69
C HIS A 43 -0.72 2.32 -22.94
N VAL A 44 0.22 1.73 -22.21
CA VAL A 44 1.67 2.00 -22.39
C VAL A 44 2.14 1.71 -23.83
N ASP A 45 1.51 0.74 -24.50
CA ASP A 45 1.81 0.33 -25.87
C ASP A 45 1.09 1.15 -26.95
N THR A 46 0.38 2.22 -26.57
CA THR A 46 -0.35 3.04 -27.54
C THR A 46 0.64 3.82 -28.39
N ALA A 47 0.59 3.65 -29.72
CA ALA A 47 1.46 4.40 -30.63
C ALA A 47 1.20 5.91 -30.56
N PHE A 48 2.28 6.69 -30.62
CA PHE A 48 2.26 8.16 -30.64
C PHE A 48 1.32 8.70 -31.73
N ASP A 49 1.39 8.14 -32.93
CA ASP A 49 0.59 8.59 -34.08
C ASP A 49 -0.92 8.57 -33.78
N LYS A 50 -1.40 7.55 -33.06
CA LYS A 50 -2.82 7.46 -32.69
C LYS A 50 -3.24 8.55 -31.71
N VAL A 51 -2.35 8.92 -30.79
CA VAL A 51 -2.59 10.00 -29.83
C VAL A 51 -2.58 11.34 -30.55
N CYS A 52 -1.68 11.52 -31.52
CA CYS A 52 -1.62 12.69 -32.38
C CYS A 52 -2.88 12.86 -33.23
N GLU A 53 -3.33 11.80 -33.91
CA GLU A 53 -4.57 11.82 -34.70
C GLU A 53 -5.79 12.16 -33.85
N PHE A 54 -5.87 11.57 -32.65
CA PHE A 54 -6.93 11.87 -31.69
C PHE A 54 -6.88 13.33 -31.23
N ALA A 55 -5.69 13.81 -30.87
CA ALA A 55 -5.51 15.18 -30.42
C ALA A 55 -5.83 16.19 -31.51
N GLN A 56 -5.43 15.95 -32.76
CA GLN A 56 -5.77 16.81 -33.91
C GLN A 56 -7.28 16.86 -34.17
N SER A 57 -7.99 15.77 -33.90
CA SER A 57 -9.44 15.67 -34.14
C SER A 57 -10.28 16.33 -33.05
N HIS A 58 -9.77 16.40 -31.82
CA HIS A 58 -10.55 16.77 -30.64
C HIS A 58 -10.01 17.97 -29.84
N CYS A 59 -8.77 18.38 -30.08
CA CYS A 59 -8.09 19.42 -29.32
C CYS A 59 -7.27 20.34 -30.24
N LYS A 60 -6.91 21.52 -29.73
CA LYS A 60 -5.95 22.42 -30.37
C LYS A 60 -4.68 22.41 -29.53
N ILE A 61 -3.74 21.54 -29.91
CA ILE A 61 -2.46 21.35 -29.21
C ILE A 61 -1.36 21.71 -30.19
N ASP A 62 -0.38 22.49 -29.74
CA ASP A 62 0.79 22.77 -30.56
C ASP A 62 1.65 21.50 -30.74
N ALA A 63 2.16 21.27 -31.94
CA ALA A 63 2.99 20.11 -32.26
C ALA A 63 4.22 20.03 -31.36
N LYS A 64 4.77 21.19 -30.94
CA LYS A 64 5.91 21.27 -30.03
C LYS A 64 5.63 20.74 -28.62
N HIS A 65 4.37 20.78 -28.18
CA HIS A 65 3.95 20.30 -26.86
C HIS A 65 3.52 18.83 -26.90
N MET A 66 3.21 18.30 -28.07
CA MET A 66 2.66 16.94 -28.22
C MET A 66 3.60 15.86 -27.69
N ASP A 67 4.90 15.96 -27.98
CA ASP A 67 5.91 14.99 -27.52
C ASP A 67 5.93 14.92 -25.99
N TYR A 68 6.02 16.07 -25.33
CA TYR A 68 6.02 16.16 -23.87
C TYR A 68 4.70 15.65 -23.27
N ILE A 69 3.57 16.07 -23.84
CA ILE A 69 2.25 15.64 -23.37
C ILE A 69 2.11 14.12 -23.49
N TYR A 70 2.56 13.53 -24.59
CA TYR A 70 2.56 12.08 -24.78
C TYR A 70 3.43 11.35 -23.76
N GLU A 71 4.65 11.81 -23.51
CA GLU A 71 5.50 11.21 -22.47
C GLU A 71 4.84 11.25 -21.09
N GLN A 72 4.27 12.39 -20.71
CA GLN A 72 3.54 12.54 -19.44
C GLN A 72 2.33 11.60 -19.35
N LEU A 73 1.64 11.43 -20.47
CA LEU A 73 0.50 10.53 -20.62
C LEU A 73 0.94 9.06 -20.45
N VAL A 74 2.03 8.64 -21.10
CA VAL A 74 2.61 7.29 -20.95
C VAL A 74 3.06 7.04 -19.51
N ILE A 75 3.75 8.01 -18.87
CA ILE A 75 4.17 7.92 -17.46
C ILE A 75 2.95 7.73 -16.56
N LYS A 76 1.87 8.50 -16.80
CA LYS A 76 0.61 8.39 -16.06
C LYS A 76 -0.02 7.00 -16.21
N CYS A 77 0.03 6.41 -17.41
CA CYS A 77 -0.46 5.05 -17.64
C CYS A 77 0.39 3.99 -16.94
N LYS A 78 1.72 4.09 -17.02
CA LYS A 78 2.62 3.19 -16.28
C LYS A 78 2.35 3.22 -14.78
N ARG A 79 2.25 4.43 -14.21
CA ARG A 79 1.95 4.60 -12.78
C ARG A 79 0.59 4.01 -12.40
N ARG A 80 -0.40 4.13 -13.28
CA ARG A 80 -1.73 3.54 -13.06
C ARG A 80 -1.67 2.02 -13.07
N GLU A 81 -0.94 1.42 -14.01
CA GLU A 81 -0.77 -0.03 -14.10
C GLU A 81 -0.05 -0.58 -12.86
N GLU A 82 1.04 0.07 -12.46
CA GLU A 82 1.77 -0.26 -11.22
C GLU A 82 0.87 -0.13 -9.98
N GLU A 83 0.12 0.96 -9.86
CA GLU A 83 -0.79 1.16 -8.74
C GLU A 83 -1.94 0.14 -8.72
N ASP A 84 -2.50 -0.19 -9.88
CA ASP A 84 -3.54 -1.21 -10.01
C ASP A 84 -3.00 -2.60 -9.66
N ASP A 85 -1.75 -2.90 -10.02
CA ASP A 85 -1.10 -4.16 -9.65
C ASP A 85 -0.77 -4.22 -8.15
N GLU A 86 -0.25 -3.15 -7.56
CA GLU A 86 -0.09 -3.06 -6.11
C GLU A 86 -1.44 -3.19 -5.37
N ARG A 87 -2.51 -2.58 -5.90
CA ARG A 87 -3.86 -2.70 -5.33
C ARG A 87 -4.35 -4.14 -5.40
N LYS A 88 -4.17 -4.84 -6.54
CA LYS A 88 -4.49 -6.26 -6.68
C LYS A 88 -3.67 -7.11 -5.72
N GLN A 89 -2.36 -6.86 -5.59
CA GLN A 89 -1.48 -7.58 -4.67
C GLN A 89 -1.88 -7.36 -3.21
N ARG A 90 -2.15 -6.11 -2.81
CA ARG A 90 -2.66 -5.80 -1.46
C ARG A 90 -4.00 -6.48 -1.18
N HIS A 91 -4.90 -6.49 -2.16
CA HIS A 91 -6.19 -7.16 -2.03
C HIS A 91 -6.01 -8.67 -1.86
N LYS A 92 -5.20 -9.32 -2.71
CA LYS A 92 -4.85 -10.75 -2.61
C LYS A 92 -4.25 -11.07 -1.25
N ARG A 93 -3.29 -10.26 -0.77
CA ARG A 93 -2.67 -10.44 0.55
C ARG A 93 -3.68 -10.38 1.69
N ARG A 94 -4.58 -9.38 1.68
CA ARG A 94 -5.65 -9.28 2.70
C ARG A 94 -6.54 -10.51 2.68
N LEU A 95 -6.92 -10.98 1.50
CA LEU A 95 -7.75 -12.15 1.35
C LEU A 95 -7.07 -13.42 1.88
N LEU A 96 -5.78 -13.60 1.59
CA LEU A 96 -4.96 -14.69 2.15
C LEU A 96 -4.81 -14.60 3.66
N ASP A 97 -4.62 -13.40 4.21
CA ASP A 97 -4.53 -13.18 5.66
C ASP A 97 -5.87 -13.49 6.34
N THR A 98 -7.00 -13.04 5.77
CA THR A 98 -8.35 -13.39 6.27
C THR A 98 -8.56 -14.90 6.25
N PHE A 99 -8.21 -15.56 5.15
CA PHE A 99 -8.27 -17.02 5.04
C PHE A 99 -7.40 -17.70 6.10
N LYS A 100 -6.19 -17.21 6.31
CA LYS A 100 -5.28 -17.70 7.36
C LYS A 100 -5.84 -17.54 8.77
N TYR A 101 -6.46 -16.41 9.09
CA TYR A 101 -7.13 -16.22 10.38
C TYR A 101 -8.32 -17.17 10.54
N ALA A 102 -9.11 -17.33 9.48
CA ALA A 102 -10.23 -18.24 9.46
C ALA A 102 -9.78 -19.70 9.70
N LEU A 103 -8.60 -20.09 9.18
CA LEU A 103 -7.98 -21.39 9.49
C LEU A 103 -7.61 -21.54 10.98
N TYR A 104 -7.06 -20.49 11.61
CA TYR A 104 -6.74 -20.56 13.05
C TYR A 104 -7.97 -20.58 13.96
N ASP A 105 -9.08 -19.98 13.53
CA ASP A 105 -10.34 -19.93 14.27
C ASP A 105 -11.22 -21.18 14.05
N LEU A 106 -10.77 -22.12 13.20
CA LEU A 106 -11.46 -23.39 13.01
C LEU A 106 -11.57 -24.15 14.34
N CYS A 107 -12.82 -24.48 14.70
CA CYS A 107 -13.15 -25.38 15.79
C CYS A 107 -13.63 -26.72 15.20
N PRO A 108 -12.87 -27.83 15.30
CA PRO A 108 -11.66 -28.04 16.13
C PRO A 108 -10.34 -27.55 15.52
N GLU A 109 -9.39 -27.18 16.38
CA GLU A 109 -8.06 -26.67 16.01
C GLU A 109 -7.31 -27.62 15.06
N LEU A 110 -6.64 -27.06 14.05
CA LEU A 110 -5.78 -27.82 13.15
C LEU A 110 -4.72 -28.60 13.92
N THR A 111 -4.79 -29.92 13.84
CA THR A 111 -3.79 -30.83 14.43
C THR A 111 -2.58 -30.88 13.49
N PRO A 112 -1.34 -31.01 13.98
CA PRO A 112 -0.13 -31.07 13.14
C PRO A 112 -0.12 -32.21 12.09
N ASP A 113 -0.99 -33.21 12.22
CA ASP A 113 -1.14 -34.33 11.28
C ASP A 113 -2.32 -34.17 10.29
N SER A 114 -3.03 -33.03 10.34
CA SER A 114 -4.17 -32.76 9.46
C SER A 114 -3.73 -32.71 8.01
N LYS A 115 -4.46 -33.38 7.12
CA LYS A 115 -4.19 -33.39 5.68
C LYS A 115 -5.09 -32.39 4.96
N TRP A 116 -4.58 -31.81 3.87
CA TRP A 116 -5.34 -30.92 3.01
C TRP A 116 -6.68 -31.55 2.60
N ASP A 117 -6.69 -32.82 2.18
CA ASP A 117 -7.91 -33.48 1.69
C ASP A 117 -9.03 -33.63 2.75
N THR A 118 -8.67 -33.79 4.03
CA THR A 118 -9.65 -33.94 5.11
C THR A 118 -10.26 -32.61 5.54
N GLU A 119 -9.46 -31.55 5.54
CA GLU A 119 -9.90 -30.20 5.91
C GLU A 119 -10.43 -29.42 4.70
N CYS A 120 -10.09 -29.80 3.46
CA CYS A 120 -10.59 -29.21 2.22
C CYS A 120 -12.13 -29.30 2.14
N ALA A 121 -12.73 -30.37 2.66
CA ALA A 121 -14.19 -30.50 2.76
C ALA A 121 -14.86 -29.50 3.72
N ARG A 122 -14.11 -28.97 4.70
CA ARG A 122 -14.58 -27.92 5.63
C ARG A 122 -14.25 -26.52 5.10
N ILE A 123 -13.04 -26.37 4.57
CA ILE A 123 -12.52 -25.15 3.95
C ILE A 123 -13.34 -24.75 2.71
N SER A 124 -13.77 -25.70 1.88
CA SER A 124 -14.59 -25.44 0.69
C SER A 124 -15.99 -24.91 0.99
N ARG A 125 -16.46 -25.08 2.24
CA ARG A 125 -17.72 -24.51 2.71
C ARG A 125 -17.57 -23.04 3.12
N MET A 126 -16.35 -22.58 3.35
CA MET A 126 -16.07 -21.21 3.77
C MET A 126 -16.13 -20.24 2.58
N ALA A 127 -16.66 -19.05 2.82
CA ALA A 127 -16.79 -18.03 1.79
C ALA A 127 -15.40 -17.48 1.37
N GLU A 128 -14.42 -17.50 2.29
CA GLU A 128 -13.07 -17.03 2.03
C GLU A 128 -12.33 -17.93 1.02
N TYR A 129 -12.59 -19.25 1.02
CA TYR A 129 -11.97 -20.18 0.07
C TYR A 129 -12.48 -19.99 -1.36
N LYS A 130 -13.78 -19.70 -1.53
CA LYS A 130 -14.38 -19.47 -2.86
C LYS A 130 -13.88 -18.21 -3.56
N ALA A 131 -13.31 -17.27 -2.79
CA ALA A 131 -12.77 -16.03 -3.32
C ALA A 131 -11.28 -16.15 -3.72
N LEU A 132 -10.61 -17.26 -3.39
CA LEU A 132 -9.18 -17.48 -3.59
C LEU A 132 -8.90 -18.60 -4.58
N ASP A 133 -7.71 -18.58 -5.17
CA ASP A 133 -7.19 -19.67 -5.99
C ASP A 133 -6.84 -20.88 -5.10
N GLU A 134 -7.21 -22.09 -5.53
CA GLU A 134 -6.98 -23.34 -4.78
C GLU A 134 -5.50 -23.57 -4.44
N ASN A 135 -4.59 -23.21 -5.37
CA ASN A 135 -3.14 -23.31 -5.16
C ASN A 135 -2.66 -22.36 -4.05
N ALA A 136 -3.17 -21.13 -4.01
CA ALA A 136 -2.79 -20.16 -3.00
C ALA A 136 -3.34 -20.54 -1.61
N CYS A 137 -4.55 -21.12 -1.56
CA CYS A 137 -5.10 -21.67 -0.32
C CYS A 137 -4.27 -22.84 0.21
N ARG A 138 -3.77 -23.70 -0.68
CA ARG A 138 -2.93 -24.84 -0.30
C ARG A 138 -1.61 -24.39 0.32
N GLU A 139 -0.94 -23.40 -0.26
CA GLU A 139 0.29 -22.81 0.30
C GLU A 139 0.06 -22.20 1.68
N VAL A 140 -1.03 -21.46 1.88
CA VAL A 140 -1.35 -20.86 3.18
C VAL A 140 -1.61 -21.94 4.23
N PHE A 141 -2.28 -23.02 3.86
CA PHE A 141 -2.55 -24.13 4.77
C PHE A 141 -1.28 -24.87 5.17
N ASP A 142 -0.38 -25.15 4.23
CA ASP A 142 0.92 -25.77 4.51
C ASP A 142 1.74 -24.91 5.50
N GLN A 143 1.74 -23.58 5.31
CA GLN A 143 2.37 -22.64 6.26
C GLN A 143 1.73 -22.65 7.65
N VAL A 144 0.40 -22.76 7.73
CA VAL A 144 -0.32 -22.83 9.02
C VAL A 144 0.02 -24.14 9.74
N ILE A 145 0.11 -25.26 9.02
CA ILE A 145 0.52 -26.55 9.59
C ILE A 145 1.95 -26.50 10.08
N GLU A 146 2.89 -25.99 9.27
CA GLU A 146 4.30 -25.85 9.65
C GLU A 146 4.43 -25.01 10.92
N ARG A 147 3.75 -23.86 10.99
CA ARG A 147 3.75 -22.98 12.17
C ARG A 147 3.11 -23.65 13.39
N THR A 148 2.09 -24.47 13.20
CA THR A 148 1.45 -25.23 14.27
C THR A 148 2.37 -26.35 14.80
N LYS A 149 3.10 -27.03 13.91
CA LYS A 149 4.14 -28.00 14.27
C LYS A 149 5.26 -27.34 15.06
N GLU A 150 5.77 -26.20 14.58
CA GLU A 150 6.82 -25.44 15.27
C GLU A 150 6.37 -24.99 16.67
N ARG A 151 5.13 -24.48 16.80
CA ARG A 151 4.57 -24.08 18.09
C ARG A 151 4.44 -25.26 19.05
N ALA A 152 4.04 -26.43 18.56
CA ALA A 152 3.98 -27.65 19.36
C ALA A 152 5.38 -28.11 19.81
N GLU A 153 6.39 -28.02 18.95
CA GLU A 153 7.77 -28.37 19.30
C GLU A 153 8.39 -27.41 20.32
N ARG A 154 8.19 -26.09 20.14
CA ARG A 154 8.65 -25.08 21.13
C ARG A 154 8.05 -25.32 22.51
N LYS A 155 6.75 -25.66 22.59
CA LYS A 155 6.09 -25.99 23.85
C LYS A 155 6.70 -27.23 24.52
N ARG A 156 7.10 -28.24 23.75
CA ARG A 156 7.81 -29.41 24.27
C ARG A 156 9.18 -29.02 24.85
N ARG A 157 9.96 -28.21 24.14
CA ARG A 157 11.29 -27.74 24.59
C ARG A 157 11.22 -26.88 25.87
N ASP A 158 10.27 -25.94 25.96
CA ASP A 158 10.07 -25.09 27.15
C ASP A 158 9.62 -25.90 28.39
N SER A 159 8.75 -26.90 28.18
CA SER A 159 8.30 -27.79 29.26
C SER A 159 9.41 -28.70 29.80
N GLY A 160 10.43 -29.01 28.98
CA GLY A 160 11.61 -29.76 29.39
C GLY A 160 12.62 -28.91 30.17
N SER A 161 12.79 -27.64 29.81
CA SER A 161 13.76 -26.74 30.46
C SER A 161 13.39 -26.36 31.90
N LYS A 162 12.10 -26.33 32.27
CA LYS A 162 11.67 -26.05 33.64
C LYS A 162 11.89 -27.19 34.64
N ARG A 163 12.23 -28.41 34.20
CA ARG A 163 12.46 -29.56 35.09
C ARG A 163 13.91 -29.70 35.58
N GLU A 164 14.85 -28.88 35.09
CA GLU A 164 16.27 -28.94 35.48
C GLU A 164 16.76 -27.73 36.31
N ARG A 165 15.85 -26.96 36.93
CA ARG A 165 16.23 -26.02 37.99
C ARG A 165 15.83 -26.61 39.34
N SER A 166 16.69 -27.46 39.87
CA SER A 166 16.61 -28.00 41.24
C SER A 166 16.42 -26.87 42.26
N PRO A 167 15.52 -27.01 43.25
CA PRO A 167 15.34 -26.03 44.31
C PRO A 167 16.36 -26.27 45.43
N ASP A 168 17.65 -26.06 45.17
CA ASP A 168 18.66 -26.06 46.23
C ASP A 168 19.89 -25.23 45.85
N ALA A 169 19.99 -24.05 46.46
CA ALA A 169 21.11 -23.10 46.56
C ALA A 169 20.47 -21.70 46.58
N GLY A 170 20.21 -21.09 47.73
CA GLY A 170 21.24 -20.69 48.69
C GLY A 170 21.22 -19.17 48.73
N ALA A 171 20.88 -18.62 49.89
CA ALA A 171 20.85 -17.19 50.17
C ALA A 171 22.22 -16.54 49.92
N ALA A 172 22.28 -15.46 49.14
CA ALA A 172 23.30 -14.41 49.17
C ALA A 172 22.87 -13.29 48.20
N ASP A 173 22.47 -12.14 48.73
CA ASP A 173 23.31 -10.93 48.76
C ASP A 173 23.41 -10.23 47.37
N LYS A 174 22.71 -9.09 47.21
CA LYS A 174 23.38 -7.77 47.16
C LYS A 174 22.40 -6.61 46.98
N ARG A 175 22.47 -5.75 47.99
CA ARG A 175 22.00 -4.37 48.04
C ARG A 175 22.92 -3.47 47.18
N SER A 176 22.38 -2.73 46.21
CA SER A 176 22.93 -1.45 45.70
C SER A 176 21.87 -0.82 44.76
N LYS A 177 21.11 0.22 45.12
CA LYS A 177 21.42 1.65 45.30
C LYS A 177 21.72 2.39 43.97
N HIS A 178 20.94 3.45 43.73
CA HIS A 178 20.99 4.49 42.66
C HIS A 178 20.52 4.02 41.27
N GLY A 179 19.64 4.70 40.55
CA GLY A 179 19.16 6.08 40.59
C GLY A 179 19.20 6.60 39.16
N VAL A 180 18.05 6.66 38.47
CA VAL A 180 17.87 7.41 37.22
C VAL A 180 16.42 7.89 37.16
N ASP A 181 16.24 9.15 37.49
CA ASP A 181 15.15 9.99 37.02
C ASP A 181 15.02 9.88 35.50
N LYS A 182 13.84 9.52 35.01
CA LYS A 182 13.43 9.93 33.67
C LYS A 182 11.97 10.33 33.67
N CYS A 183 11.79 11.62 33.97
CA CYS A 183 10.61 12.40 33.69
C CYS A 183 10.56 12.65 32.17
N GLU A 184 9.58 12.08 31.47
CA GLU A 184 9.19 12.53 30.12
C GLU A 184 7.65 12.46 30.01
N ASP A 185 7.05 13.61 30.26
CA ASP A 185 6.09 14.28 29.38
C ASP A 185 4.93 13.44 28.82
N ARG A 186 3.80 13.45 29.53
CA ARG A 186 2.48 13.19 28.91
C ARG A 186 1.87 14.54 28.53
N GLY A 187 2.25 15.00 27.35
CA GLY A 187 1.63 16.10 26.64
C GLY A 187 0.12 15.89 26.50
N SER A 188 -0.59 16.90 26.98
CA SER A 188 -2.00 17.20 26.74
C SER A 188 -2.25 17.32 25.24
N SER A 189 -3.27 16.65 24.72
CA SER A 189 -3.88 17.00 23.44
C SER A 189 -5.33 17.33 23.68
N ASP A 190 -5.56 18.64 23.81
CA ASP A 190 -6.84 19.31 23.79
C ASP A 190 -7.71 18.84 22.60
N LEU A 191 -8.95 18.48 22.93
CA LEU A 191 -10.04 18.35 21.98
C LEU A 191 -10.73 19.71 21.93
N GLU A 192 -10.36 20.55 20.97
CA GLU A 192 -11.20 21.69 20.59
C GLU A 192 -12.22 21.23 19.57
N GLU A 193 -13.47 21.16 20.03
CA GLU A 193 -14.68 21.12 19.21
C GLU A 193 -14.81 22.47 18.48
N GLY A 194 -14.54 22.48 17.18
CA GLY A 194 -14.78 23.60 16.29
C GLY A 194 -16.24 23.64 15.84
N GLU A 195 -16.93 24.71 16.22
CA GLU A 195 -18.27 25.10 15.82
C GLU A 195 -18.52 25.01 14.30
N MET A 196 -19.68 24.47 13.95
CA MET A 196 -20.24 24.50 12.61
C MET A 196 -21.31 25.60 12.58
N VAL A 197 -20.97 26.78 12.05
CA VAL A 197 -21.92 27.82 11.66
C VAL A 197 -21.45 28.45 10.35
N GLY A 198 -22.32 28.43 9.34
CA GLY A 198 -22.16 29.14 8.07
C GLY A 198 -22.58 28.33 6.86
#